data_AF-A0A1I6FAS8-F1
#
_entry.id   AF-A0A1I6FAS8-F1
#
_cell.length_a   1.000
_cell.length_b   1.000
_cell.length_c   1.000
_cell.angle_alpha   90.00
_cell.angle_beta   90.00
_cell.angle_gamma   90.00
#
_symmetry.space_group_name_H-M   'P 1'
#
loop_
_entity.id
_entity.type
_entity.pdbx_description
1 polymer ?
#
loop_
_entity_poly.entity_id
_entity_poly.type
_entity_poly.pdbx_seq_one_letter_code
_entity_poly.pdbx_strand_id
1 'polypeptide(L)'
;MTIAHEAEAVLDEIGKVVVGRTRTLRLALAAVLAGGHVLLEDVPGLGKTLIARSLAQALSLDFRRLQCTPDLLPADVTGSFLYDPGSREFEFHQGPVFAGLLLADEINRTPPKTQSALLEAMQERQVTVEGRTFPLPKPFHVLATSNPVEYEGTYPLPEAQLDRFLVRLDIGYPPAEEEVEVLRRRIARQREEAEVPPVLAQGRLAELQAELEKTTVDDDLLRYCVDLAVSTRKHPSVEVGASPRGAQALVLVARALAILDDRAYVTPEDIKECAVAVLAHRLVMKPETWTSGVNGVQVVTELLGKVPGPPSS
;
A
#
# COMPACT_ATOMS: atom_id res chain seq x y z
N MET A 1 -18.61 13.91 -13.58
CA MET A 1 -17.72 14.14 -12.43
C MET A 1 -16.31 13.91 -12.94
N THR A 2 -15.35 14.82 -12.70
CA THR A 2 -13.95 14.55 -13.05
C THR A 2 -13.39 13.50 -12.09
N ILE A 3 -12.34 12.77 -12.50
CA ILE A 3 -11.69 11.76 -11.65
C ILE A 3 -11.25 12.38 -10.32
N ALA A 4 -10.72 13.60 -10.37
CA ALA A 4 -10.25 14.31 -9.19
C ALA A 4 -11.38 14.54 -8.19
N HIS A 5 -12.56 14.94 -8.66
CA HIS A 5 -13.71 15.16 -7.79
C HIS A 5 -14.23 13.84 -7.18
N GLU A 6 -14.18 12.73 -7.92
CA GLU A 6 -14.49 11.40 -7.37
C GLU A 6 -13.48 10.99 -6.28
N ALA A 7 -12.19 11.25 -6.50
CA ALA A 7 -11.14 10.87 -5.57
C ALA A 7 -11.04 11.79 -4.34
N GLU A 8 -11.31 13.08 -4.50
CA GLU A 8 -11.50 14.03 -3.40
C GLU A 8 -12.71 13.63 -2.55
N ALA A 9 -13.84 13.28 -3.17
CA ALA A 9 -15.00 12.78 -2.44
C ALA A 9 -14.70 11.50 -1.65
N VAL A 10 -13.85 10.60 -2.17
CA VAL A 10 -13.36 9.43 -1.43
C VAL A 10 -12.57 9.86 -0.20
N LEU A 11 -11.61 10.78 -0.35
CA LEU A 11 -10.79 11.27 0.77
C LEU A 11 -11.62 12.00 1.82
N ASP A 12 -12.59 12.83 1.40
CA ASP A 12 -13.50 13.55 2.29
C ASP A 12 -14.38 12.58 3.08
N GLU A 13 -14.95 11.57 2.43
CA GLU A 13 -15.80 10.60 3.10
C GLU A 13 -15.01 9.76 4.11
N ILE A 14 -13.80 9.33 3.75
CA ILE A 14 -12.91 8.61 4.66
C ILE A 14 -12.46 9.52 5.81
N GLY A 15 -12.19 10.80 5.54
CA GLY A 15 -11.76 11.81 6.52
C GLY A 15 -12.82 12.15 7.59
N LYS A 16 -14.09 11.83 7.33
CA LYS A 16 -15.16 11.89 8.35
C LYS A 16 -14.98 10.81 9.43
N VAL A 17 -14.30 9.72 9.10
CA VAL A 17 -14.15 8.56 9.98
C VAL A 17 -12.73 8.42 10.52
N VAL A 18 -11.73 8.66 9.68
CA VAL A 18 -10.31 8.62 10.03
C VAL A 18 -9.85 10.04 10.35
N VAL A 19 -9.49 10.29 11.60
CA VAL A 19 -9.02 11.60 12.08
C VAL A 19 -7.51 11.65 11.98
N GLY A 20 -7.00 12.78 11.49
CA GLY A 20 -5.58 12.90 11.21
C GLY A 20 -5.17 12.01 10.06
N ARG A 21 -3.94 12.18 9.56
CA ARG A 21 -3.36 11.29 8.52
C ARG A 21 -3.88 11.52 7.10
N THR A 22 -4.27 12.74 6.77
CA THR A 22 -4.60 13.14 5.39
C THR A 22 -3.54 12.69 4.39
N ARG A 23 -2.25 12.87 4.72
CA ARG A 23 -1.14 12.43 3.87
C ARG A 23 -1.08 10.92 3.69
N THR A 24 -1.23 10.14 4.76
CA THR A 24 -1.20 8.67 4.69
C THR A 24 -2.39 8.13 3.89
N LEU A 25 -3.59 8.67 4.12
CA LEU A 25 -4.78 8.31 3.35
C LEU A 25 -4.62 8.65 1.87
N ARG A 26 -4.13 9.86 1.58
CA ARG A 26 -3.85 10.33 0.23
C ARG A 26 -2.86 9.42 -0.49
N LEU A 27 -1.72 9.08 0.13
CA LEU A 27 -0.73 8.17 -0.46
C LEU A 27 -1.23 6.72 -0.58
N ALA A 28 -2.04 6.26 0.37
CA ALA A 28 -2.66 4.93 0.29
C ALA A 28 -3.68 4.85 -0.86
N LEU A 29 -4.53 5.87 -1.01
CA LEU A 29 -5.45 5.99 -2.13
C LEU A 29 -4.70 6.10 -3.45
N ALA A 30 -3.67 6.96 -3.53
CA ALA A 30 -2.82 7.10 -4.70
C ALA A 30 -2.19 5.76 -5.12
N ALA A 31 -1.71 4.97 -4.15
CA ALA A 31 -1.16 3.65 -4.42
C ALA A 31 -2.22 2.65 -4.94
N VAL A 32 -3.44 2.68 -4.40
CA VAL A 32 -4.56 1.84 -4.89
C VAL A 32 -5.00 2.27 -6.30
N LEU A 33 -5.12 3.57 -6.56
CA LEU A 33 -5.39 4.11 -7.91
C LEU A 33 -4.28 3.74 -8.90
N ALA A 34 -3.04 3.64 -8.45
CA ALA A 34 -1.90 3.19 -9.25
C ALA A 34 -1.81 1.66 -9.42
N GLY A 35 -2.82 0.88 -9.00
CA GLY A 35 -2.82 -0.58 -9.12
C GLY A 35 -1.96 -1.30 -8.08
N GLY A 36 -1.42 -0.58 -7.10
CA GLY A 36 -0.41 -1.07 -6.16
C GLY A 36 -0.95 -1.65 -4.86
N HIS A 37 -0.01 -2.19 -4.07
CA HIS A 37 -0.22 -2.65 -2.70
C HIS A 37 0.45 -1.70 -1.71
N VAL A 38 -0.07 -1.62 -0.49
CA VAL A 38 0.38 -0.69 0.55
C VAL A 38 0.87 -1.48 1.76
N LEU A 39 2.05 -1.14 2.28
CA LEU A 39 2.53 -1.61 3.58
C LEU A 39 2.39 -0.49 4.61
N LEU A 40 1.69 -0.76 5.70
CA LEU A 40 1.48 0.15 6.83
C LEU A 40 2.35 -0.30 8.01
N GLU A 41 3.43 0.43 8.27
CA GLU A 41 4.28 0.21 9.44
C GLU A 41 3.75 1.03 10.60
N ASP A 42 3.34 0.35 11.68
CA ASP A 42 2.81 1.07 12.83
C ASP A 42 2.63 0.14 14.05
N VAL A 43 2.41 0.72 15.23
CA VAL A 43 2.11 0.00 16.48
C VAL A 43 0.61 -0.35 16.58
N PRO A 44 0.20 -1.32 17.42
CA PRO A 44 -1.19 -1.74 17.54
C PRO A 44 -2.14 -0.63 18.01
N GLY A 45 -3.41 -0.70 17.60
CA GLY A 45 -4.48 0.18 18.11
C GLY A 45 -4.71 1.49 17.33
N LEU A 46 -3.94 1.73 16.27
CA LEU A 46 -3.93 2.99 15.54
C LEU A 46 -4.83 3.00 14.29
N GLY A 47 -5.99 2.36 14.33
CA GLY A 47 -7.02 2.54 13.30
C GLY A 47 -6.66 2.04 11.88
N LYS A 48 -5.68 1.14 11.72
CA LYS A 48 -5.30 0.57 10.41
C LYS A 48 -6.45 -0.20 9.76
N THR A 49 -7.17 -0.98 10.56
CA THR A 49 -8.40 -1.68 10.13
C THR A 49 -9.47 -0.71 9.67
N LEU A 50 -9.57 0.45 10.33
CA LEU A 50 -10.49 1.51 9.93
C LEU A 50 -10.09 2.09 8.57
N ILE A 51 -8.82 2.44 8.37
CA ILE A 51 -8.30 2.92 7.07
C ILE A 51 -8.61 1.94 5.95
N ALA A 52 -8.25 0.67 6.12
CA ALA A 52 -8.41 -0.34 5.07
C ALA A 52 -9.89 -0.59 4.74
N ARG A 53 -10.74 -0.70 5.77
CA ARG A 53 -12.18 -0.88 5.58
C ARG A 53 -12.83 0.34 4.93
N SER A 54 -12.50 1.55 5.39
CA SER A 54 -13.00 2.80 4.84
C SER A 54 -12.63 2.97 3.37
N LEU A 55 -11.38 2.65 3.00
CA LEU A 55 -10.95 2.62 1.60
C LEU A 55 -11.75 1.61 0.78
N ALA A 56 -11.89 0.37 1.26
CA ALA A 56 -12.64 -0.65 0.54
C ALA A 56 -14.11 -0.26 0.33
N GLN A 57 -14.75 0.29 1.36
CA GLN A 57 -16.14 0.76 1.30
C GLN A 57 -16.30 1.93 0.33
N ALA A 58 -15.48 2.98 0.46
CA ALA A 58 -15.55 4.16 -0.42
C ALA A 58 -15.31 3.79 -1.91
N LEU A 59 -14.46 2.79 -2.16
CA LEU A 59 -14.11 2.31 -3.51
C LEU A 59 -15.03 1.17 -4.02
N SER A 60 -16.05 0.78 -3.26
CA SER A 60 -16.95 -0.34 -3.59
C SER A 60 -16.22 -1.67 -3.88
N LEU A 61 -15.22 -2.01 -3.05
CA LEU A 61 -14.45 -3.24 -3.13
C LEU A 61 -14.92 -4.26 -2.10
N ASP A 62 -14.95 -5.54 -2.50
CA ASP A 62 -15.09 -6.63 -1.54
C ASP A 62 -13.91 -6.60 -0.56
N PHE A 63 -14.22 -6.59 0.74
CA PHE A 63 -13.23 -6.43 1.79
C PHE A 63 -13.09 -7.73 2.57
N ARG A 64 -11.85 -8.21 2.69
CA ARG A 64 -11.52 -9.30 3.61
C ARG A 64 -10.39 -8.88 4.53
N ARG A 65 -10.44 -9.38 5.77
CA ARG A 65 -9.37 -9.24 6.75
C ARG A 65 -8.77 -10.61 7.04
N LEU A 66 -7.45 -10.69 6.93
CA LEU A 66 -6.65 -11.82 7.35
C LEU A 66 -5.76 -11.38 8.50
N GLN A 67 -5.94 -11.99 9.67
CA GLN A 67 -5.01 -11.85 10.77
C GLN A 67 -3.84 -12.81 10.53
N CYS A 68 -2.63 -12.28 10.42
CA CYS A 68 -1.44 -13.09 10.26
C CYS A 68 -0.99 -13.61 11.62
N THR A 69 -0.91 -14.93 11.74
CA THR A 69 -0.50 -15.64 12.96
C THR A 69 0.62 -16.64 12.66
N PRO A 70 1.38 -17.09 13.68
CA PRO A 70 2.49 -18.03 13.49
C PRO A 70 2.10 -19.41 12.95
N ASP A 71 0.83 -19.80 13.13
CA ASP A 71 0.25 -21.07 12.71
C ASP A 71 -0.45 -21.02 11.34
N LEU A 72 -0.58 -19.82 10.75
CA LEU A 72 -1.25 -19.63 9.48
C LEU A 72 -0.55 -20.39 8.34
N LEU A 73 -1.29 -21.23 7.62
CA LEU A 73 -0.78 -22.02 6.51
C LEU A 73 -0.99 -21.29 5.17
N PRO A 74 -0.18 -21.62 4.13
CA PRO A 74 -0.39 -21.06 2.79
C PRO A 74 -1.82 -21.26 2.27
N ALA A 75 -2.40 -22.45 2.51
CA ALA A 75 -3.75 -22.80 2.10
C ALA A 75 -4.83 -21.93 2.76
N ASP A 76 -4.60 -21.42 3.97
CA ASP A 76 -5.52 -20.50 4.64
C ASP A 76 -5.56 -19.12 3.98
N VAL A 77 -4.53 -18.80 3.18
CA VAL A 77 -4.42 -17.56 2.39
C VAL A 77 -4.94 -17.78 0.98
N THR A 78 -4.48 -18.84 0.32
CA THR A 78 -4.75 -19.14 -1.10
C THR A 78 -6.06 -19.85 -1.34
N GLY A 79 -6.63 -20.51 -0.33
CA GLY A 79 -7.73 -21.45 -0.48
C GLY A 79 -7.25 -22.89 -0.67
N SER A 80 -8.19 -23.82 -0.58
CA SER A 80 -7.95 -25.26 -0.62
C SER A 80 -9.16 -26.00 -1.19
N PHE A 81 -8.93 -27.24 -1.61
CA PHE A 81 -10.01 -28.15 -1.98
C PHE A 81 -10.57 -28.82 -0.72
N LEU A 82 -11.87 -28.65 -0.46
CA LEU A 82 -12.57 -29.34 0.60
C LEU A 82 -13.54 -30.36 -0.01
N TYR A 83 -13.62 -31.52 0.62
CA TYR A 83 -14.58 -32.54 0.21
C TYR A 83 -15.98 -32.13 0.65
N ASP A 84 -16.89 -31.97 -0.30
CA ASP A 84 -18.32 -31.75 -0.03
C ASP A 84 -19.04 -33.12 0.01
N PRO A 85 -19.56 -33.56 1.17
CA PRO A 85 -20.29 -34.81 1.29
C PRO A 85 -21.57 -34.88 0.44
N GLY A 86 -22.16 -33.73 0.09
CA GLY A 86 -23.38 -33.63 -0.70
C GLY A 86 -23.15 -33.98 -2.17
N SER A 87 -22.21 -33.29 -2.82
CA SER A 87 -21.80 -33.58 -4.20
C SER A 87 -20.88 -34.80 -4.32
N ARG A 88 -20.21 -35.20 -3.23
CA ARG A 88 -19.10 -36.19 -3.21
C ARG A 88 -17.92 -35.76 -4.08
N GLU A 89 -17.76 -34.46 -4.28
CA GLU A 89 -16.68 -33.86 -5.05
C GLU A 89 -15.79 -32.99 -4.15
N PHE A 90 -14.57 -32.73 -4.62
CA PHE A 90 -13.69 -31.75 -4.00
C PHE A 90 -13.97 -30.38 -4.63
N GLU A 91 -14.56 -29.48 -3.85
CA GLU A 91 -14.84 -28.10 -4.26
C GLU A 91 -13.71 -27.17 -3.81
N PHE A 92 -13.35 -26.21 -4.67
CA PHE A 92 -12.34 -25.22 -4.31
C PHE A 92 -12.97 -24.13 -3.43
N HIS A 93 -12.54 -24.06 -2.18
CA HIS A 93 -12.90 -22.99 -1.27
C HIS A 93 -11.88 -21.86 -1.37
N GLN A 94 -12.33 -20.72 -1.87
CA GLN A 94 -11.51 -19.53 -2.05
C GLN A 94 -11.00 -18.97 -0.72
N GLY A 95 -9.68 -18.77 -0.64
CA GLY A 95 -9.04 -18.08 0.48
C GLY A 95 -9.33 -16.57 0.51
N PRO A 96 -8.85 -15.85 1.53
CA PRO A 96 -9.06 -14.42 1.70
C PRO A 96 -8.43 -13.54 0.62
N VAL A 97 -7.49 -14.05 -0.19
CA VAL A 97 -6.93 -13.31 -1.34
C VAL A 97 -7.94 -13.07 -2.46
N PHE A 98 -9.06 -13.80 -2.49
CA PHE A 98 -10.15 -13.57 -3.43
C PHE A 98 -11.09 -12.46 -2.93
N ALA A 99 -10.55 -11.25 -2.84
CA ALA A 99 -11.25 -10.03 -2.44
C ALA A 99 -10.83 -8.86 -3.35
N GLY A 100 -11.56 -7.76 -3.35
CA GLY A 100 -11.13 -6.52 -4.02
C GLY A 100 -10.04 -5.80 -3.23
N LEU A 101 -10.15 -5.80 -1.89
CA LEU A 101 -9.15 -5.28 -0.95
C LEU A 101 -8.99 -6.26 0.21
N LEU A 102 -7.77 -6.77 0.38
CA LEU A 102 -7.38 -7.62 1.51
C LEU A 102 -6.56 -6.80 2.52
N LEU A 103 -7.00 -6.76 3.77
CA LEU A 103 -6.17 -6.34 4.90
C LEU A 103 -5.42 -7.55 5.46
N ALA A 104 -4.10 -7.59 5.31
CA ALA A 104 -3.21 -8.58 5.91
C ALA A 104 -2.56 -7.99 7.16
N ASP A 105 -3.17 -8.22 8.32
CA ASP A 105 -2.77 -7.60 9.57
C ASP A 105 -1.61 -8.36 10.21
N GLU A 106 -0.54 -7.67 10.60
CA GLU A 106 0.67 -8.21 11.22
C GLU A 106 1.38 -9.27 10.37
N ILE A 107 1.59 -8.97 9.07
CA ILE A 107 2.20 -9.90 8.10
C ILE A 107 3.52 -10.50 8.58
N ASN A 108 4.26 -9.78 9.42
CA ASN A 108 5.50 -10.23 10.03
C ASN A 108 5.31 -11.29 11.12
N ARG A 109 4.11 -11.65 11.56
CA ARG A 109 3.88 -12.75 12.53
C ARG A 109 3.71 -14.11 11.88
N THR A 110 3.54 -14.14 10.56
CA THR A 110 3.29 -15.37 9.80
C THR A 110 4.59 -15.95 9.22
N PRO A 111 4.75 -17.29 9.16
CA PRO A 111 5.99 -17.90 8.66
C PRO A 111 6.31 -17.52 7.20
N PRO A 112 7.61 -17.54 6.80
CA PRO A 112 8.03 -17.12 5.46
C PRO A 112 7.35 -17.84 4.29
N LYS A 113 6.96 -19.10 4.47
CA LYS A 113 6.24 -19.87 3.44
C LYS A 113 4.86 -19.30 3.15
N THR A 114 4.12 -18.92 4.18
CA THR A 114 2.79 -18.35 4.06
C THR A 114 2.83 -16.88 3.61
N GLN A 115 3.83 -16.11 4.07
CA GLN A 115 4.12 -14.78 3.51
C GLN A 115 4.37 -14.87 2.00
N SER A 116 5.16 -15.85 1.56
CA SER A 116 5.46 -16.06 0.13
C SER A 116 4.19 -16.34 -0.68
N ALA A 117 3.25 -17.12 -0.15
CA ALA A 117 1.99 -17.41 -0.84
C ALA A 117 1.12 -16.15 -1.05
N LEU A 118 1.03 -15.28 -0.03
CA LEU A 118 0.35 -13.98 -0.17
C LEU A 118 1.04 -13.08 -1.21
N LEU A 119 2.37 -13.01 -1.16
CA LEU A 119 3.17 -12.15 -2.04
C LEU A 119 3.21 -12.65 -3.49
N GLU A 120 3.12 -13.96 -3.71
CA GLU A 120 2.94 -14.57 -5.02
C GLU A 120 1.57 -14.19 -5.59
N ALA A 121 0.50 -14.31 -4.80
CA ALA A 121 -0.84 -13.86 -5.20
C ALA A 121 -0.87 -12.37 -5.58
N MET A 122 -0.15 -11.51 -4.83
CA MET A 122 0.02 -10.09 -5.16
C MET A 122 0.71 -9.88 -6.51
N GLN A 123 1.78 -10.63 -6.79
CA GLN A 123 2.59 -10.44 -8.00
C GLN A 123 1.93 -11.04 -9.25
N GLU A 124 1.43 -12.27 -9.15
CA GLU A 124 0.89 -13.04 -10.27
C GLU A 124 -0.59 -12.75 -10.53
N ARG A 125 -1.29 -12.13 -9.56
CA ARG A 125 -2.74 -11.84 -9.65
C ARG A 125 -3.60 -13.09 -9.88
N GLN A 126 -3.09 -14.23 -9.48
CA GLN A 126 -3.71 -15.54 -9.55
C GLN A 126 -3.13 -16.45 -8.47
N VAL A 127 -3.81 -17.55 -8.21
CA VAL A 127 -3.37 -18.58 -7.26
C VAL A 127 -3.41 -19.92 -7.97
N THR A 128 -2.39 -20.76 -7.77
CA THR A 128 -2.40 -22.15 -8.25
C THR A 128 -2.46 -23.12 -7.09
N VAL A 129 -3.50 -23.94 -7.03
CA VAL A 129 -3.68 -25.00 -6.02
C VAL A 129 -3.84 -26.33 -6.75
N GLU A 130 -3.00 -27.31 -6.40
CA GLU A 130 -3.04 -28.67 -6.98
C GLU A 130 -3.04 -28.70 -8.52
N GLY A 131 -2.25 -27.81 -9.14
CA GLY A 131 -2.13 -27.71 -10.60
C GLY A 131 -3.28 -26.98 -11.30
N ARG A 132 -4.27 -26.46 -10.56
CA ARG A 132 -5.36 -25.63 -11.08
C ARG A 132 -5.14 -24.17 -10.72
N THR A 133 -5.18 -23.30 -11.73
CA THR A 133 -4.98 -21.85 -11.57
C THR A 133 -6.33 -21.13 -11.51
N PHE A 134 -6.45 -20.23 -10.53
CA PHE A 134 -7.61 -19.42 -10.26
C PHE A 134 -7.22 -17.93 -10.32
N PRO A 135 -7.80 -17.13 -11.22
CA PRO A 135 -7.51 -15.70 -11.29
C PRO A 135 -8.11 -14.96 -10.09
N LEU A 136 -7.40 -13.95 -9.58
CA LEU A 136 -7.94 -13.08 -8.54
C LEU A 136 -8.90 -12.03 -9.14
N PRO A 137 -9.81 -11.46 -8.33
CA PRO A 137 -10.66 -10.35 -8.76
C PRO A 137 -9.86 -9.18 -9.34
N LYS A 138 -10.47 -8.42 -10.25
CA LYS A 138 -9.91 -7.18 -10.78
C LYS A 138 -10.86 -6.03 -10.47
N PRO A 139 -10.42 -5.00 -9.71
CA PRO A 139 -9.09 -4.83 -9.12
C PRO A 139 -8.87 -5.73 -7.88
N PHE A 140 -7.61 -5.99 -7.53
CA PHE A 140 -7.18 -6.67 -6.31
C PHE A 140 -6.10 -5.84 -5.63
N HIS A 141 -6.25 -5.55 -4.34
CA HIS A 141 -5.29 -4.78 -3.57
C HIS A 141 -5.03 -5.43 -2.22
N VAL A 142 -3.84 -5.18 -1.69
CA VAL A 142 -3.44 -5.65 -0.36
C VAL A 142 -2.95 -4.44 0.42
N LEU A 143 -3.57 -4.21 1.58
CA LEU A 143 -3.02 -3.38 2.64
C LEU A 143 -2.45 -4.33 3.68
N ALA A 144 -1.12 -4.44 3.74
CA ALA A 144 -0.45 -5.21 4.77
C ALA A 144 -0.09 -4.30 5.94
N THR A 145 -0.09 -4.82 7.16
CA THR A 145 0.44 -4.11 8.33
C THR A 145 1.62 -4.88 8.91
N SER A 146 2.61 -4.18 9.43
CA SER A 146 3.71 -4.78 10.18
C SER A 146 3.99 -3.97 11.45
N ASN A 147 4.20 -4.66 12.56
CA ASN A 147 4.59 -4.04 13.82
C ASN A 147 6.11 -4.18 14.01
N PRO A 148 6.89 -3.09 13.97
CA PRO A 148 8.35 -3.15 14.07
C PRO A 148 8.86 -3.40 15.49
N VAL A 149 8.00 -3.33 16.52
CA VAL A 149 8.40 -3.38 17.95
C VAL A 149 8.33 -4.81 18.53
N GLU A 150 7.64 -5.75 17.88
CA GLU A 150 7.54 -7.13 18.35
C GLU A 150 8.78 -7.95 17.97
N TYR A 151 9.62 -8.24 18.97
CA TYR A 151 10.87 -9.00 18.79
C TYR A 151 10.69 -10.53 18.91
N GLU A 152 9.63 -11.01 19.57
CA GLU A 152 9.38 -12.45 19.72
C GLU A 152 8.31 -12.95 18.74
N GLY A 153 8.63 -14.01 18.01
CA GLY A 153 7.67 -14.66 17.10
C GLY A 153 7.40 -13.91 15.80
N THR A 154 8.28 -12.99 15.40
CA THR A 154 8.18 -12.27 14.12
C THR A 154 9.23 -12.73 13.10
N TYR A 155 8.82 -12.69 11.85
CA TYR A 155 9.55 -13.01 10.63
C TYR A 155 9.58 -11.76 9.75
N PRO A 156 10.68 -10.98 9.75
CA PRO A 156 10.76 -9.78 8.94
C PRO A 156 10.64 -10.15 7.45
N LEU A 157 9.98 -9.28 6.69
CA LEU A 157 9.90 -9.43 5.24
C LEU A 157 11.29 -9.16 4.64
N PRO A 158 11.87 -10.11 3.87
CA PRO A 158 13.05 -9.85 3.07
C PRO A 158 12.85 -8.66 2.12
N GLU A 159 13.92 -7.99 1.74
CA GLU A 159 13.87 -6.75 0.96
C GLU A 159 13.30 -7.00 -0.45
N ALA A 160 13.57 -8.17 -1.02
CA ALA A 160 12.95 -8.62 -2.27
C ALA A 160 11.41 -8.75 -2.16
N GLN A 161 10.89 -9.00 -0.95
CA GLN A 161 9.45 -9.06 -0.68
C GLN A 161 8.87 -7.66 -0.46
N LEU A 162 9.57 -6.80 0.29
CA LEU A 162 9.20 -5.41 0.50
C LEU A 162 9.04 -4.64 -0.82
N ASP A 163 9.89 -4.93 -1.82
CA ASP A 163 9.83 -4.31 -3.15
C ASP A 163 8.49 -4.54 -3.89
N ARG A 164 7.70 -5.56 -3.50
CA ARG A 164 6.36 -5.83 -4.06
C ARG A 164 5.29 -4.86 -3.57
N PHE A 165 5.53 -4.13 -2.48
CA PHE A 165 4.65 -3.06 -2.03
C PHE A 165 4.99 -1.77 -2.77
N LEU A 166 3.98 -1.13 -3.37
CA LEU A 166 4.19 0.09 -4.14
C LEU A 166 4.68 1.22 -3.21
N VAL A 167 4.01 1.36 -2.07
CA VAL A 167 4.37 2.32 -1.01
C VAL A 167 4.45 1.65 0.35
N ARG A 168 5.35 2.16 1.19
CA ARG A 168 5.40 1.90 2.64
C ARG A 168 5.11 3.20 3.38
N LEU A 169 4.11 3.18 4.26
CA LEU A 169 3.62 4.35 4.98
C LEU A 169 3.76 4.13 6.48
N ASP A 170 4.28 5.15 7.14
CA ASP A 170 4.26 5.28 8.59
C ASP A 170 3.00 6.06 8.99
N ILE A 171 2.28 5.57 9.99
CA ILE A 171 1.06 6.19 10.51
C ILE A 171 1.34 6.98 11.78
N GLY A 172 2.16 6.44 12.68
CA GLY A 172 2.44 7.00 14.00
C GLY A 172 1.21 7.23 14.89
N TYR A 173 1.47 7.67 16.13
CA TYR A 173 0.43 8.19 17.00
C TYR A 173 -0.08 9.54 16.47
N PRO A 174 -1.40 9.75 16.40
CA PRO A 174 -1.93 11.07 16.09
C PRO A 174 -1.51 12.08 17.18
N PRO A 175 -1.35 13.37 16.85
CA PRO A 175 -1.27 14.43 17.84
C PRO A 175 -2.45 14.37 18.83
N ALA A 176 -2.23 14.81 20.07
CA ALA A 176 -3.22 14.70 21.13
C ALA A 176 -4.61 15.28 20.77
N GLU A 177 -4.65 16.39 20.02
CA GLU A 177 -5.91 17.00 19.58
C GLU A 177 -6.67 16.11 18.58
N GLU A 178 -5.96 15.45 17.67
CA GLU A 178 -6.55 14.48 16.74
C GLU A 178 -7.03 13.23 17.49
N GLU A 179 -6.29 12.78 18.49
CA GLU A 179 -6.69 11.64 19.34
C GLU A 179 -7.97 11.95 20.14
N VAL A 180 -8.07 13.15 20.72
CA VAL A 180 -9.29 13.61 21.38
C VAL A 180 -10.46 13.62 20.40
N GLU A 181 -10.25 14.05 19.16
CA GLU A 181 -11.29 14.06 18.13
C GLU A 181 -11.70 12.63 17.71
N VAL A 182 -10.78 11.67 17.63
CA VAL A 182 -11.11 10.24 17.46
C VAL A 182 -12.06 9.78 18.56
N LEU A 183 -11.75 10.11 19.81
CA LEU A 183 -12.59 9.75 20.96
C LEU A 183 -13.97 10.40 20.90
N ARG A 184 -14.05 11.70 20.56
CA ARG A 184 -15.33 12.41 20.38
C ARG A 184 -16.19 11.75 19.31
N ARG A 185 -15.63 11.46 18.14
CA ARG A 185 -16.36 10.81 17.04
C ARG A 185 -16.82 9.40 17.40
N ARG A 186 -15.98 8.63 18.11
CA ARG A 186 -16.36 7.30 18.61
C ARG A 186 -17.54 7.38 19.58
N ILE A 187 -17.52 8.31 20.52
CA ILE A 187 -18.62 8.52 21.48
C ILE A 187 -19.89 8.95 20.76
N ALA A 188 -19.80 9.92 19.85
CA ALA A 188 -20.95 10.43 19.10
C ALA A 188 -21.59 9.36 18.20
N ARG A 189 -20.78 8.49 17.60
CA ARG A 189 -21.25 7.40 16.73
C ARG A 189 -22.03 6.32 17.50
N GLN A 190 -21.77 6.13 18.80
CA GLN A 190 -22.37 5.09 19.64
C GLN A 190 -22.25 3.66 19.08
N ARG A 191 -21.32 3.44 18.15
CA ARG A 191 -21.01 2.13 17.55
C ARG A 191 -19.51 1.97 17.46
N GLU A 192 -19.07 0.73 17.64
CA GLU A 192 -17.66 0.37 17.50
C GLU A 192 -17.20 0.58 16.06
N GLU A 193 -17.92 0.02 15.10
CA GLU A 193 -17.61 0.14 13.68
C GLU A 193 -18.04 1.50 13.11
N ALA A 194 -17.20 2.04 12.23
CA ALA A 194 -17.57 3.15 11.38
C ALA A 194 -17.97 2.62 10.01
N GLU A 195 -19.01 3.20 9.43
CA GLU A 195 -19.46 2.89 8.09
C GLU A 195 -19.16 4.09 7.20
N VAL A 196 -18.50 3.82 6.07
CA VAL A 196 -18.26 4.78 5.00
C VAL A 196 -19.19 4.40 3.85
N PRO A 197 -20.09 5.28 3.40
CA PRO A 197 -20.92 4.97 2.24
C PRO A 197 -20.05 4.80 0.99
N PRO A 198 -20.46 3.94 0.03
CA PRO A 198 -19.75 3.83 -1.23
C PRO A 198 -19.78 5.15 -1.98
N VAL A 199 -18.60 5.64 -2.36
CA VAL A 199 -18.44 6.88 -3.13
C VAL A 199 -18.33 6.56 -4.62
N LEU A 200 -17.53 5.55 -4.96
CA LEU A 200 -17.43 5.05 -6.33
C LEU A 200 -18.47 3.96 -6.59
N ALA A 201 -19.00 3.93 -7.81
CA ALA A 201 -19.79 2.79 -8.28
C ALA A 201 -18.90 1.53 -8.45
N GLN A 202 -19.51 0.34 -8.34
CA GLN A 202 -18.81 -0.92 -8.59
C GLN A 202 -18.18 -0.92 -10.00
N GLY A 203 -16.91 -1.30 -10.10
CA GLY A 203 -16.16 -1.31 -11.36
C GLY A 203 -15.52 0.02 -11.75
N ARG A 204 -15.97 1.16 -11.20
CA ARG A 204 -15.42 2.50 -11.54
C ARG A 204 -13.93 2.62 -11.22
N LEU A 205 -13.45 1.99 -10.14
CA LEU A 205 -12.02 1.98 -9.81
C LEU A 205 -11.14 1.43 -10.94
N ALA A 206 -11.60 0.39 -11.64
CA ALA A 206 -10.85 -0.19 -12.76
C ALA A 206 -10.76 0.78 -13.96
N GLU A 207 -11.82 1.55 -14.20
CA GLU A 207 -11.83 2.61 -15.22
C GLU A 207 -10.86 3.73 -14.83
N LEU A 208 -10.87 4.15 -13.56
CA LEU A 208 -9.94 5.16 -13.04
C LEU A 208 -8.47 4.71 -13.18
N GLN A 209 -8.19 3.44 -12.88
CA GLN A 209 -6.86 2.85 -13.10
C GLN A 209 -6.44 2.89 -14.57
N ALA A 210 -7.36 2.63 -15.49
CA ALA A 210 -7.08 2.70 -16.93
C ALA A 210 -6.93 4.14 -17.45
N GLU A 211 -7.65 5.09 -16.86
CA GLU A 211 -7.52 6.52 -17.15
C GLU A 211 -6.19 7.09 -16.62
N LEU A 212 -5.72 6.61 -15.46
CA LEU A 212 -4.44 7.00 -14.85
C LEU A 212 -3.23 6.71 -15.73
N GLU A 213 -3.27 5.65 -16.54
CA GLU A 213 -2.20 5.34 -17.51
C GLU A 213 -2.04 6.42 -18.60
N LYS A 214 -3.06 7.27 -18.80
CA LYS A 214 -3.05 8.35 -19.79
C LYS A 214 -2.48 9.67 -19.26
N THR A 215 -2.18 9.76 -17.96
CA THR A 215 -1.59 10.97 -17.36
C THR A 215 -0.19 11.21 -17.95
N THR A 216 0.02 12.44 -18.42
CA THR A 216 1.25 12.83 -19.13
C THR A 216 2.41 12.96 -18.14
N VAL A 217 3.57 12.45 -18.53
CA VAL A 217 4.81 12.58 -17.76
C VAL A 217 5.91 12.95 -18.75
N ASP A 218 6.47 14.14 -18.58
CA ASP A 218 7.51 14.65 -19.46
C ASP A 218 8.84 13.90 -19.27
N ASP A 219 9.66 13.87 -20.32
CA ASP A 219 10.92 13.12 -20.35
C ASP A 219 11.92 13.56 -19.26
N ASP A 220 11.88 14.84 -18.87
CA ASP A 220 12.70 15.40 -17.80
C ASP A 220 12.28 14.90 -16.41
N LEU A 221 10.98 14.69 -16.18
CA LEU A 221 10.44 14.06 -14.98
C LEU A 221 10.78 12.57 -14.92
N LEU A 222 10.67 11.86 -16.06
CA LEU A 222 11.14 10.47 -16.16
C LEU A 222 12.63 10.39 -15.82
N ARG A 223 13.42 11.33 -16.34
CA ARG A 223 14.84 11.42 -16.04
C ARG A 223 15.09 11.70 -14.56
N TYR A 224 14.32 12.60 -13.94
CA TYR A 224 14.40 12.91 -12.52
C TYR A 224 14.10 11.68 -11.64
N CYS A 225 13.07 10.89 -11.96
CA CYS A 225 12.80 9.62 -11.26
C CYS A 225 13.99 8.64 -11.36
N VAL A 226 14.60 8.53 -12.53
CA VAL A 226 15.79 7.68 -12.74
C VAL A 226 16.99 8.22 -11.97
N ASP A 227 17.24 9.52 -11.99
CA ASP A 227 18.37 10.15 -11.31
C ASP A 227 18.24 10.04 -9.78
N LEU A 228 17.02 10.13 -9.22
CA LEU A 228 16.76 9.79 -7.82
C LEU A 228 17.12 8.34 -7.52
N ALA A 229 16.62 7.38 -8.30
CA ALA A 229 16.90 5.96 -8.09
C ALA A 229 18.42 5.65 -8.22
N VAL A 230 19.09 6.20 -9.22
CA VAL A 230 20.55 6.05 -9.41
C VAL A 230 21.33 6.68 -8.25
N SER A 231 20.90 7.82 -7.75
CA SER A 231 21.56 8.48 -6.61
C SER A 231 21.47 7.66 -5.33
N THR A 232 20.37 6.92 -5.11
CA THR A 232 20.30 5.97 -3.99
C THR A 232 21.35 4.86 -4.09
N ARG A 233 21.65 4.36 -5.31
CA ARG A 233 22.65 3.30 -5.54
C ARG A 233 24.10 3.79 -5.36
N LYS A 234 24.31 5.10 -5.47
CA LYS A 234 25.63 5.75 -5.30
C LYS A 234 25.82 6.31 -3.89
N HIS A 235 24.80 6.25 -3.05
CA HIS A 235 24.83 6.86 -1.73
C HIS A 235 25.80 6.09 -0.79
N PRO A 236 26.70 6.78 -0.06
CA PRO A 236 27.71 6.10 0.77
C PRO A 236 27.14 5.15 1.83
N SER A 237 25.97 5.47 2.38
CA SER A 237 25.28 4.70 3.42
C SER A 237 24.45 3.51 2.90
N VAL A 238 24.32 3.36 1.58
CA VAL A 238 23.44 2.35 0.96
C VAL A 238 24.28 1.21 0.39
N GLU A 239 23.92 -0.02 0.74
CA GLU A 239 24.51 -1.25 0.20
C GLU A 239 23.84 -1.62 -1.13
N VAL A 240 22.50 -1.60 -1.15
CA VAL A 240 21.69 -1.83 -2.35
C VAL A 240 20.66 -0.72 -2.48
N GLY A 241 20.74 0.05 -3.57
CA GLY A 241 19.80 1.13 -3.85
C GLY A 241 18.55 0.69 -4.61
N ALA A 242 17.63 1.63 -4.83
CA ALA A 242 16.36 1.36 -5.47
C ALA A 242 16.53 0.79 -6.90
N SER A 243 15.79 -0.28 -7.22
CA SER A 243 15.80 -0.93 -8.53
C SER A 243 15.07 -0.09 -9.61
N PRO A 244 15.08 -0.48 -10.89
CA PRO A 244 14.21 0.14 -11.90
C PRO A 244 12.72 0.12 -11.52
N ARG A 245 12.27 -0.86 -10.73
CA ARG A 245 10.90 -0.90 -10.20
C ARG A 245 10.63 0.27 -9.25
N GLY A 246 11.63 0.73 -8.50
CA GLY A 246 11.52 1.92 -7.67
C GLY A 246 11.28 3.19 -8.49
N ALA A 247 11.99 3.35 -9.61
CA ALA A 247 11.77 4.49 -10.52
C ALA A 247 10.38 4.42 -11.19
N GLN A 248 9.95 3.22 -11.62
CA GLN A 248 8.61 3.01 -12.16
C GLN A 248 7.51 3.31 -11.13
N ALA A 249 7.72 2.89 -9.88
CA ALA A 249 6.79 3.14 -8.78
C ALA A 249 6.62 4.65 -8.50
N LEU A 250 7.69 5.44 -8.61
CA LEU A 250 7.59 6.91 -8.49
C LEU A 250 6.63 7.48 -9.53
N VAL A 251 6.78 7.07 -10.79
CA VAL A 251 5.94 7.55 -11.90
C VAL A 251 4.48 7.15 -11.67
N LEU A 252 4.22 5.90 -11.30
CA LEU A 252 2.86 5.40 -11.06
C LEU A 252 2.15 6.16 -9.93
N VAL A 253 2.83 6.36 -8.79
CA VAL A 253 2.24 7.09 -7.66
C VAL A 253 2.14 8.59 -7.97
N ALA A 254 3.11 9.17 -8.67
CA ALA A 254 3.05 10.58 -9.06
C ALA A 254 1.91 10.89 -10.03
N ARG A 255 1.61 9.99 -10.99
CA ARG A 255 0.41 10.09 -11.84
C ARG A 255 -0.88 10.07 -11.04
N ALA A 256 -0.95 9.22 -10.03
CA ALA A 256 -2.10 9.17 -9.12
C ALA A 256 -2.24 10.49 -8.36
N LEU A 257 -1.16 11.03 -7.79
CA LEU A 257 -1.17 12.31 -7.08
C LEU A 257 -1.58 13.48 -7.98
N ALA A 258 -1.09 13.52 -9.22
CA ALA A 258 -1.51 14.53 -10.20
C ALA A 258 -3.03 14.49 -10.44
N ILE A 259 -3.60 13.29 -10.60
CA ILE A 259 -5.05 13.12 -10.74
C ILE A 259 -5.81 13.55 -9.48
N LEU A 260 -5.29 13.23 -8.29
CA LEU A 260 -5.88 13.68 -7.03
C LEU A 260 -5.91 15.21 -6.89
N ASP A 261 -5.06 15.91 -7.64
CA ASP A 261 -5.00 17.38 -7.70
C ASP A 261 -5.67 17.96 -8.96
N ASP A 262 -6.49 17.18 -9.66
CA ASP A 262 -7.18 17.59 -10.90
C ASP A 262 -6.24 18.00 -12.04
N ARG A 263 -5.07 17.37 -12.11
CA ARG A 263 -4.07 17.58 -13.17
C ARG A 263 -3.95 16.36 -14.08
N ALA A 264 -3.87 16.62 -15.38
CA ALA A 264 -3.63 15.61 -16.42
C ALA A 264 -2.13 15.37 -16.70
N TYR A 265 -1.25 16.01 -15.94
CA TYR A 265 0.20 15.92 -16.07
C TYR A 265 0.87 15.93 -14.69
N VAL A 266 1.99 15.20 -14.59
CA VAL A 266 2.81 15.12 -13.38
C VAL A 266 3.68 16.36 -13.22
N THR A 267 3.90 16.78 -11.98
CA THR A 267 4.87 17.83 -11.61
C THR A 267 6.00 17.26 -10.76
N PRO A 268 7.12 17.99 -10.57
CA PRO A 268 8.19 17.57 -9.66
C PRO A 268 7.70 17.36 -8.22
N GLU A 269 6.71 18.13 -7.79
CA GLU A 269 6.13 18.08 -6.44
C GLU A 269 5.46 16.72 -6.18
N ASP A 270 4.77 16.14 -7.16
CA ASP A 270 4.17 14.80 -7.05
C ASP A 270 5.22 13.73 -6.76
N ILE A 271 6.35 13.80 -7.48
CA ILE A 271 7.46 12.86 -7.33
C ILE A 271 8.09 13.02 -5.94
N LYS A 272 8.31 14.27 -5.50
CA LYS A 272 8.88 14.58 -4.19
C LYS A 272 7.97 14.11 -3.05
N GLU A 273 6.66 14.30 -3.18
CA GLU A 273 5.67 13.92 -2.15
C GLU A 273 5.69 12.42 -1.85
N CYS A 274 5.75 11.59 -2.91
CA CYS A 274 5.73 10.14 -2.79
C CYS A 274 7.11 9.49 -2.63
N ALA A 275 8.21 10.20 -2.92
CA ALA A 275 9.54 9.61 -3.02
C ALA A 275 9.97 8.82 -1.78
N VAL A 276 9.74 9.33 -0.58
CA VAL A 276 10.08 8.61 0.66
C VAL A 276 9.25 7.32 0.78
N ALA A 277 7.93 7.42 0.57
CA ALA A 277 7.03 6.28 0.68
C ALA A 277 7.30 5.19 -0.37
N VAL A 278 7.86 5.58 -1.52
CA VAL A 278 8.21 4.68 -2.61
C VAL A 278 9.63 4.13 -2.46
N LEU A 279 10.63 4.94 -2.15
CA LEU A 279 12.02 4.51 -2.26
C LEU A 279 12.59 3.97 -0.94
N ALA A 280 12.16 4.47 0.21
CA ALA A 280 12.87 4.21 1.47
C ALA A 280 12.92 2.73 1.86
N HIS A 281 11.85 1.97 1.61
CA HIS A 281 11.79 0.53 1.90
C HIS A 281 12.48 -0.36 0.86
N ARG A 282 12.98 0.24 -0.23
CA ARG A 282 13.75 -0.43 -1.29
C ARG A 282 15.25 -0.26 -1.12
N LEU A 283 15.69 0.36 -0.03
CA LEU A 283 17.11 0.58 0.27
C LEU A 283 17.58 -0.41 1.32
N VAL A 284 18.66 -1.13 1.00
CA VAL A 284 19.42 -1.92 1.97
C VAL A 284 20.53 -1.02 2.51
N MET A 285 20.52 -0.78 3.82
CA MET A 285 21.49 0.08 4.49
C MET A 285 22.74 -0.70 4.87
N LYS A 286 23.92 -0.10 4.74
CA LYS A 286 25.16 -0.75 5.17
C LYS A 286 25.20 -0.94 6.69
N PRO A 287 25.75 -2.05 7.23
CA PRO A 287 25.77 -2.31 8.67
C PRO A 287 26.41 -1.20 9.51
N GLU A 288 27.44 -0.51 8.99
CA GLU A 288 28.15 0.54 9.73
C GLU A 288 27.27 1.75 10.03
N THR A 289 26.21 1.95 9.25
CA THR A 289 25.32 3.12 9.36
C THR A 289 24.30 2.99 10.50
N TRP A 290 24.11 1.78 11.02
CA TRP A 290 23.16 1.51 12.10
C TRP A 290 23.52 2.27 13.39
N THR A 291 24.82 2.41 13.68
CA THR A 291 25.30 3.17 14.85
C THR A 291 25.04 4.67 14.74
N SER A 292 25.02 5.19 13.52
CA SER A 292 24.71 6.60 13.22
C SER A 292 23.22 6.87 13.07
N GLY A 293 22.37 5.84 13.16
CA GLY A 293 20.92 5.95 13.00
C GLY A 293 20.45 6.31 11.60
N VAL A 294 21.32 6.24 10.58
CA VAL A 294 20.99 6.59 9.19
C VAL A 294 20.11 5.50 8.59
N ASN A 295 18.91 5.85 8.14
CA ASN A 295 17.95 4.93 7.51
C ASN A 295 17.52 5.40 6.12
N GLY A 296 16.75 4.55 5.41
CA GLY A 296 16.29 4.84 4.05
C GLY A 296 15.46 6.12 3.92
N VAL A 297 14.70 6.50 4.97
CA VAL A 297 13.91 7.75 4.97
C VAL A 297 14.83 8.96 4.93
N GLN A 298 15.88 8.97 5.76
CA GLN A 298 16.85 10.07 5.79
C GLN A 298 17.64 10.17 4.49
N VAL A 299 18.08 9.03 3.92
CA VAL A 299 18.78 9.02 2.63
C VAL A 299 17.91 9.61 1.52
N VAL A 300 16.66 9.17 1.40
CA VAL A 300 15.77 9.69 0.34
C VAL A 300 15.49 11.17 0.56
N THR A 301 15.22 11.58 1.79
CA THR A 301 14.98 13.00 2.14
C THR A 301 16.18 13.88 1.79
N GLU A 302 17.40 13.42 2.09
CA GLU A 302 18.64 14.10 1.70
C GLU A 302 18.76 14.23 0.17
N LEU A 303 18.50 13.14 -0.55
CA LEU A 303 18.60 13.11 -2.01
C LEU A 303 17.60 14.04 -2.69
N LEU A 304 16.39 14.21 -2.14
CA LEU A 304 15.41 15.17 -2.66
C LEU A 304 15.92 16.62 -2.62
N GLY A 305 16.83 16.95 -1.70
CA GLY A 305 17.48 18.27 -1.64
C GLY A 305 18.74 18.41 -2.50
N LYS A 306 19.31 17.30 -2.99
CA LYS A 306 20.59 17.28 -3.72
C LYS A 306 20.45 17.00 -5.20
N VAL A 307 19.52 16.12 -5.58
CA VAL A 307 19.29 15.77 -6.98
C VAL A 307 18.53 16.93 -7.63
N PRO A 308 19.10 17.60 -8.65
CA PRO A 308 18.43 18.72 -9.30
C PRO A 308 17.12 18.24 -9.94
N GLY A 309 16.01 18.89 -9.59
CA GLY A 309 14.74 18.70 -10.28
C GLY A 309 14.79 19.32 -11.69
N PRO A 310 13.82 18.98 -12.55
CA PRO A 310 13.69 19.67 -13.82
C PRO A 310 13.45 21.18 -13.59
N PRO A 311 13.88 22.04 -14.54
CA PRO A 311 13.68 23.47 -14.42
C PRO A 311 12.18 23.79 -14.31
N SER A 312 11.82 24.65 -13.36
CA SER A 312 10.46 25.17 -13.25
C SER A 312 10.10 25.87 -14.56
N SER A 313 9.15 25.30 -15.31
CA SER A 313 8.60 25.92 -16.51
C SER A 313 7.59 27.00 -16.14
#